data_AF-A0A7W3PKL8-F1
#
_entry.id   AF-A0A7W3PKL8-F1
#
_cell.length_a   1.000
_cell.length_b   1.000
_cell.length_c   1.000
_cell.angle_alpha   90.00
_cell.angle_beta   90.00
_cell.angle_gamma   90.00
#
_symmetry.space_group_name_H-M   'P 1'
#
loop_
_entity.id
_entity.type
_entity.pdbx_description
1 polymer ?
#
loop_
_entity_poly.entity_id
_entity_poly.type
_entity_poly.pdbx_seq_one_letter_code
_entity_poly.pdbx_strand_id
1 'polypeptide(L)'
;MTRFGPLSTSPEGLILGDPGRKHLLLTPAGMNYRAHAAPPQFFAWNEIEGATIDLPTSRFRFPALAVGVASWAVAFSSGESIHLDPDDGSVTIVSRGDEVLLDIGRHHVGGYWRASVAAAQRLLERFIVEPQSRELLNHPEELLRAVTASVRR
;
A
#
# COMPACT_ATOMS: atom_id res chain seq x y z
N MET A 1 8.24 -11.64 7.46
CA MET A 1 7.28 -10.70 6.82
C MET A 1 7.92 -10.15 5.56
N THR A 2 7.43 -10.54 4.39
CA THR A 2 8.00 -10.13 3.10
C THR A 2 7.29 -8.85 2.63
N ARG A 3 8.00 -7.92 1.99
CA ARG A 3 7.45 -6.63 1.56
C ARG A 3 7.82 -6.28 0.12
N PHE A 4 6.91 -5.60 -0.58
CA PHE A 4 7.16 -5.02 -1.90
C PHE A 4 6.33 -3.74 -2.08
N GLY A 5 6.99 -2.58 -2.12
CA GLY A 5 6.31 -1.29 -2.19
C GLY A 5 5.37 -1.11 -1.00
N PRO A 6 4.08 -0.79 -1.22
CA PRO A 6 3.11 -0.63 -0.14
C PRO A 6 2.52 -1.96 0.36
N LEU A 7 2.90 -3.09 -0.24
CA LEU A 7 2.38 -4.41 0.09
C LEU A 7 3.30 -5.15 1.06
N SER A 8 2.70 -5.89 2.00
CA SER A 8 3.42 -6.82 2.88
C SER A 8 2.60 -8.06 3.19
N THR A 9 3.26 -9.18 3.51
CA THR A 9 2.58 -10.44 3.83
C THR A 9 2.26 -10.54 5.32
N SER A 10 1.13 -11.17 5.67
CA SER A 10 0.83 -11.63 7.02
C SER A 10 0.31 -13.07 6.98
N PRO A 11 0.22 -13.76 8.13
CA PRO A 11 -0.44 -15.07 8.20
C PRO A 11 -1.93 -15.02 7.82
N GLU A 12 -2.58 -13.86 7.98
CA GLU A 12 -4.01 -13.66 7.71
C GLU A 12 -4.30 -13.29 6.25
N GLY A 13 -3.30 -12.81 5.50
CA GLY A 13 -3.47 -12.38 4.11
C GLY A 13 -2.43 -11.37 3.65
N LEU A 14 -2.85 -10.46 2.77
CA LEU A 14 -1.99 -9.43 2.20
C LEU A 14 -2.31 -8.07 2.82
N ILE A 15 -1.30 -7.35 3.30
CA ILE A 15 -1.45 -6.03 3.90
C ILE A 15 -1.06 -4.96 2.87
N LEU A 16 -1.89 -3.93 2.76
CA LEU A 16 -1.60 -2.67 2.09
C LEU A 16 -1.45 -1.55 3.14
N GLY A 17 -0.26 -0.95 3.21
CA GLY A 17 0.08 0.05 4.24
C GLY A 17 0.61 -0.52 5.54
N ASP A 18 0.80 0.33 6.55
CA ASP A 18 1.63 0.01 7.72
C ASP A 18 0.91 -0.86 8.77
N PRO A 19 1.32 -2.13 8.95
CA PRO A 19 0.75 -3.00 9.98
C PRO A 19 0.90 -2.44 11.40
N GLY A 20 1.90 -1.58 11.64
CA GLY A 20 2.10 -0.92 12.93
C GLY A 20 1.25 0.34 13.14
N ARG A 21 0.58 0.86 12.10
CA ARG A 21 -0.19 2.10 12.15
C ARG A 21 -1.61 1.93 11.58
N LYS A 22 -1.82 2.34 10.33
CA LYS A 22 -3.09 2.28 9.61
C LYS A 22 -2.88 1.47 8.33
N HIS A 23 -3.67 0.41 8.13
CA HIS A 23 -3.52 -0.47 6.98
C HIS A 23 -4.83 -1.15 6.57
N LEU A 24 -4.85 -1.66 5.35
CA LEU A 24 -5.86 -2.58 4.85
C LEU A 24 -5.30 -4.00 4.84
N LEU A 25 -5.95 -4.91 5.55
CA LEU A 25 -5.71 -6.34 5.45
C LEU A 25 -6.70 -6.94 4.45
N LEU A 26 -6.17 -7.45 3.35
CA LEU A 26 -6.90 -8.15 2.29
C LEU A 26 -6.93 -9.65 2.61
N THR A 27 -8.13 -10.20 2.78
CA THR A 27 -8.35 -11.63 3.00
C THR A 27 -9.31 -12.18 1.95
N PRO A 28 -9.46 -13.50 1.81
CA PRO A 28 -10.46 -14.06 0.89
C PRO A 28 -11.90 -13.61 1.19
N ALA A 29 -12.19 -13.25 2.45
CA ALA A 29 -13.51 -12.80 2.88
C ALA A 29 -13.80 -11.33 2.52
N GLY A 30 -12.79 -10.46 2.54
CA GLY A 30 -12.97 -9.04 2.29
C GLY A 30 -11.75 -8.20 2.63
N MET A 31 -11.97 -6.88 2.74
CA MET A 31 -10.98 -5.92 3.20
C MET A 31 -11.27 -5.51 4.65
N ASN A 32 -10.25 -5.60 5.50
CA ASN A 32 -10.31 -5.14 6.88
C ASN A 32 -9.41 -3.92 7.04
N TYR A 33 -10.01 -2.74 7.24
CA TYR A 33 -9.28 -1.57 7.66
C TYR A 33 -8.96 -1.67 9.15
N ARG A 34 -7.67 -1.53 9.50
CA ARG A 34 -7.18 -1.54 10.87
C ARG A 34 -6.43 -0.24 11.13
N ALA A 35 -6.86 0.50 12.14
CA ALA A 35 -6.20 1.70 12.64
C ALA A 35 -6.09 1.61 14.16
N HIS A 36 -4.91 1.90 14.72
CA HIS A 36 -4.61 1.68 16.14
C HIS A 36 -5.62 2.32 17.13
N ALA A 37 -6.27 3.42 16.73
CA ALA A 37 -7.20 4.18 17.57
C ALA A 37 -8.69 4.06 17.16
N ALA A 38 -9.03 3.18 16.20
CA ALA A 38 -10.40 3.03 15.70
C ALA A 38 -10.82 1.56 15.60
N PRO A 39 -12.11 1.24 15.77
CA PRO A 39 -12.62 -0.09 15.50
C PRO A 39 -12.29 -0.52 14.06
N PRO A 40 -11.96 -1.81 13.84
CA PRO A 40 -11.77 -2.32 12.48
C PRO A 40 -13.03 -2.12 11.63
N GLN A 41 -12.85 -1.66 10.39
CA GLN A 41 -13.95 -1.58 9.43
C GLN A 41 -13.80 -2.71 8.41
N PHE A 42 -14.87 -3.46 8.20
CA PHE A 42 -14.89 -4.57 7.26
C PHE A 42 -15.72 -4.23 6.03
N PHE A 43 -15.15 -4.49 4.86
CA PHE A 43 -15.79 -4.33 3.56
C PHE A 43 -15.81 -5.70 2.87
N ALA A 44 -17.00 -6.27 2.69
CA ALA A 44 -17.14 -7.53 1.99
C ALA A 44 -16.91 -7.34 0.49
N TRP A 45 -16.23 -8.28 -0.16
CA TRP A 45 -15.87 -8.14 -1.58
C TRP A 45 -17.05 -7.92 -2.54
N ASN A 46 -18.24 -8.39 -2.18
CA ASN A 46 -19.47 -8.23 -2.96
C ASN A 46 -20.13 -6.85 -2.78
N GLU A 47 -19.67 -6.05 -1.83
CA GLU A 47 -20.18 -4.70 -1.56
C GLU A 47 -19.30 -3.63 -2.20
N ILE A 48 -18.04 -3.99 -2.49
CA ILE A 48 -17.04 -3.10 -3.07
C ILE A 48 -17.25 -3.01 -4.59
N GLU A 49 -17.52 -1.80 -5.06
CA GLU A 49 -17.69 -1.47 -6.48
C GLU A 49 -16.37 -1.00 -7.11
N GLY A 50 -15.50 -0.39 -6.30
CA GLY A 50 -14.22 0.11 -6.73
C GLY A 50 -13.31 0.44 -5.56
N ALA A 51 -12.02 0.53 -5.83
CA ALA A 51 -11.05 1.04 -4.86
C ALA A 51 -9.90 1.74 -5.57
N THR A 52 -9.49 2.88 -5.04
CA THR A 52 -8.39 3.70 -5.58
C THR A 52 -7.33 3.93 -4.51
N ILE A 53 -6.09 3.60 -4.84
CA ILE A 53 -4.91 3.80 -3.99
C ILE A 53 -4.25 5.13 -4.35
N ASP A 54 -4.21 6.06 -3.39
CA ASP A 54 -3.46 7.32 -3.51
C ASP A 54 -2.34 7.36 -2.48
N LEU A 55 -1.13 6.98 -2.89
CA LEU A 55 0.06 7.03 -2.05
C LEU A 55 1.09 7.96 -2.70
N PRO A 56 1.88 8.71 -1.91
CA PRO A 56 3.00 9.48 -2.45
C PRO A 56 3.92 8.58 -3.28
N THR A 57 4.15 8.92 -4.56
CA THR A 57 4.98 8.10 -5.47
C THR A 57 6.22 8.81 -5.98
N SER A 58 7.27 8.02 -6.24
CA SER A 58 8.49 8.44 -6.92
C SER A 58 8.72 7.62 -8.19
N ARG A 59 9.36 8.24 -9.20
CA ARG A 59 9.80 7.54 -10.43
C ARG A 59 11.01 6.64 -10.18
N PHE A 60 11.76 6.88 -9.11
CA PHE A 60 12.93 6.08 -8.75
C PHE A 60 12.53 4.84 -7.96
N ARG A 61 13.16 3.70 -8.29
CA ARG A 61 12.91 2.41 -7.65
C ARG A 61 13.34 2.37 -6.18
N PHE A 62 14.36 3.15 -5.83
CA PHE A 62 14.87 3.27 -4.47
C PHE A 62 14.77 4.74 -4.01
N PRO A 63 13.56 5.24 -3.74
CA PRO A 63 13.37 6.64 -3.36
C PRO A 63 14.13 7.00 -2.08
N ALA A 64 14.23 6.07 -1.12
CA ALA A 64 15.00 6.25 0.11
C ALA A 64 16.51 6.51 -0.14
N LEU A 65 17.10 5.90 -1.18
CA LEU A 65 18.51 6.16 -1.54
C LEU A 65 18.69 7.51 -2.24
N ALA A 66 17.70 7.94 -3.03
CA ALA A 66 17.73 9.25 -3.68
C ALA A 66 17.61 10.40 -2.66
N VAL A 67 16.74 10.24 -1.65
CA VAL A 67 16.62 11.20 -0.54
C VAL A 67 17.92 11.26 0.27
N GLY A 68 18.58 10.12 0.49
CA GLY A 68 19.87 10.07 1.21
C GLY A 68 21.00 10.85 0.51
N VAL A 69 21.10 10.78 -0.82
CA VAL A 69 22.14 11.50 -1.59
C VAL A 69 21.83 13.00 -1.69
N ALA A 70 20.58 13.38 -1.92
CA ALA A 70 20.19 14.79 -1.98
C ALA A 70 20.31 15.49 -0.61
N SER A 71 19.96 14.79 0.48
CA SER A 71 20.08 15.33 1.85
C SER A 71 21.54 15.54 2.24
N TRP A 72 22.48 14.69 1.79
CA TRP A 72 23.91 14.91 2.01
C TRP A 72 24.42 16.18 1.31
N ALA A 73 23.96 16.47 0.09
CA ALA A 73 24.37 17.66 -0.65
C ALA A 73 23.83 18.97 -0.04
N VAL A 74 22.61 18.96 0.51
CA VAL A 74 21.99 20.15 1.12
C VAL A 74 22.39 20.34 2.58
N ALA A 75 22.53 19.28 3.38
CA ALA A 75 22.98 19.38 4.78
C ALA A 75 24.42 19.88 4.90
N PHE A 76 25.29 19.53 3.93
CA PHE A 76 26.67 20.04 3.89
C PHE A 76 26.76 21.54 3.55
N SER A 77 25.71 22.14 2.96
CA SER A 77 25.71 23.54 2.53
C SER A 77 24.87 24.49 3.39
N SER A 78 23.91 23.99 4.17
CA SER A 78 22.93 24.85 4.88
C SER A 78 22.91 24.69 6.41
N GLY A 79 23.46 23.61 6.98
CA GLY A 79 23.44 23.39 8.43
C GLY A 79 22.04 23.20 9.04
N GLU A 80 21.00 23.09 8.21
CA GLU A 80 19.60 23.03 8.64
C GLU A 80 19.03 21.64 8.33
N SER A 81 18.38 21.03 9.33
CA SER A 81 17.74 19.73 9.21
C SER A 81 16.43 19.85 8.44
N ILE A 82 16.44 19.47 7.16
CA ILE A 82 15.22 19.42 6.35
C ILE A 82 14.27 18.36 6.95
N HIS A 83 13.19 18.81 7.60
CA HIS A 83 12.05 17.96 7.96
C HIS A 83 11.28 17.58 6.68
N LEU A 84 11.75 16.54 5.99
CA LEU A 84 11.00 15.86 4.93
C LEU A 84 10.10 14.81 5.57
N ASP A 85 8.99 15.25 6.16
CA ASP A 85 7.95 14.33 6.61
C ASP A 85 6.78 14.35 5.62
N PRO A 86 6.82 13.56 4.52
CA PRO A 86 5.72 13.54 3.55
C PRO A 86 4.41 13.00 4.15
N ASP A 87 3.27 13.52 3.71
CA ASP A 87 1.96 13.09 4.24
C ASP A 87 1.72 11.57 4.11
N ASP A 88 0.92 11.00 5.03
CA ASP A 88 0.38 9.65 4.88
C ASP A 88 -0.43 9.56 3.56
N GLY A 89 -0.65 8.34 3.07
CA GLY A 89 -1.46 8.13 1.86
C GLY A 89 -2.90 7.77 2.21
N SER A 90 -3.71 7.48 1.20
CA SER A 90 -5.11 7.09 1.38
C SER A 90 -5.54 6.00 0.39
N VAL A 91 -6.64 5.33 0.75
CA VAL A 91 -7.38 4.45 -0.15
C VAL A 91 -8.84 4.85 -0.09
N THR A 92 -9.41 5.17 -1.24
CA THR A 92 -10.86 5.40 -1.39
C THR A 92 -11.51 4.09 -1.79
N ILE A 93 -12.48 3.62 -1.01
CA ILE A 93 -13.31 2.47 -1.32
C ILE A 93 -14.69 2.98 -1.72
N VAL A 94 -15.20 2.54 -2.87
CA VAL A 94 -16.59 2.75 -3.26
C VAL A 94 -17.35 1.49 -2.87
N SER A 95 -18.31 1.62 -1.95
CA SER A 95 -19.10 0.50 -1.44
C SER A 95 -20.58 0.87 -1.43
N ARG A 96 -21.40 0.11 -2.14
CA ARG A 96 -22.87 0.35 -2.26
C ARG A 96 -23.22 1.79 -2.66
N GLY A 97 -22.44 2.40 -3.56
CA GLY A 97 -22.58 3.79 -3.97
C GLY A 97 -22.00 4.86 -3.03
N ASP A 98 -21.54 4.49 -1.82
CA ASP A 98 -20.89 5.40 -0.88
C ASP A 98 -19.37 5.37 -1.05
N GLU A 99 -18.74 6.55 -1.02
CA GLU A 99 -17.28 6.67 -0.99
C GLU A 99 -16.78 6.76 0.45
N VAL A 100 -15.86 5.86 0.80
CA VAL A 100 -15.20 5.84 2.10
C VAL A 100 -13.70 6.07 1.89
N LEU A 101 -13.21 7.21 2.39
CA LEU A 101 -11.79 7.55 2.39
C LEU A 101 -11.10 6.97 3.64
N LEU A 102 -10.07 6.15 3.43
CA LEU A 102 -9.31 5.50 4.49
C LEU A 102 -7.85 5.94 4.46
N ASP A 103 -7.38 6.51 5.57
CA ASP A 103 -5.97 6.87 5.72
C ASP A 103 -5.10 5.60 5.79
N ILE A 104 -4.04 5.54 4.98
CA ILE A 104 -3.06 4.45 4.96
C ILE A 104 -1.72 4.94 5.46
N GLY A 105 -1.23 4.30 6.52
CA GLY A 105 0.07 4.60 7.11
C GLY A 105 1.20 4.23 6.16
N ARG A 106 2.14 5.16 6.00
CA ARG A 106 3.35 4.94 5.19
C ARG A 106 4.40 4.13 5.94
N HIS A 107 5.28 3.45 5.19
CA HIS A 107 6.44 2.72 5.74
C HIS A 107 7.80 3.35 5.38
N HIS A 108 7.83 4.35 4.49
CA HIS A 108 9.07 4.90 3.94
C HIS A 108 9.05 6.43 3.90
N VAL A 109 10.21 7.03 4.18
CA VAL A 109 10.51 8.44 3.94
C VAL A 109 10.84 8.60 2.44
N GLY A 110 10.06 9.40 1.70
CA GLY A 110 10.30 9.69 0.27
C GLY A 110 9.34 9.04 -0.74
N GLY A 111 8.23 8.45 -0.28
CA GLY A 111 7.19 7.87 -1.14
C GLY A 111 7.55 6.49 -1.71
N TYR A 112 6.58 5.84 -2.35
CA TYR A 112 6.71 4.51 -2.94
C TYR A 112 7.16 4.57 -4.40
N TRP A 113 7.86 3.55 -4.89
CA TRP A 113 8.12 3.45 -6.33
C TRP A 113 6.79 3.33 -7.09
N ARG A 114 6.54 4.23 -8.05
CA ARG A 114 5.27 4.32 -8.79
C ARG A 114 4.80 2.98 -9.36
N ALA A 115 5.72 2.18 -9.89
CA ALA A 115 5.37 0.89 -10.47
C ALA A 115 4.85 -0.12 -9.42
N SER A 116 5.34 -0.03 -8.19
CA SER A 116 4.84 -0.87 -7.08
C SER A 116 3.44 -0.47 -6.62
N VAL A 117 3.13 0.84 -6.59
CA VAL A 117 1.78 1.33 -6.29
C VAL A 117 0.81 0.95 -7.40
N ALA A 118 1.20 1.12 -8.66
CA ALA A 118 0.39 0.67 -9.80
C ALA A 118 0.15 -0.85 -9.80
N ALA A 119 1.10 -1.65 -9.34
CA ALA A 119 0.91 -3.09 -9.22
C ALA A 119 -0.05 -3.45 -8.08
N ALA A 120 0.03 -2.74 -6.95
CA ALA A 120 -0.93 -2.87 -5.86
C ALA A 120 -2.36 -2.49 -6.30
N GLN A 121 -2.49 -1.38 -7.05
CA GLN A 121 -3.77 -0.93 -7.62
C GLN A 121 -4.39 -1.99 -8.54
N ARG A 122 -3.62 -2.49 -9.52
CA ARG A 122 -4.10 -3.55 -10.43
C ARG A 122 -4.47 -4.84 -9.71
N LEU A 123 -3.73 -5.17 -8.65
CA LEU A 123 -4.04 -6.35 -7.85
C LEU A 123 -5.38 -6.19 -7.13
N LEU A 124 -5.62 -5.01 -6.55
CA LEU A 124 -6.88 -4.70 -5.89
C LEU A 124 -8.06 -4.68 -6.86
N GLU A 125 -7.90 -4.04 -8.01
CA GLU A 125 -8.88 -4.07 -9.12
C GLU A 125 -9.20 -5.52 -9.54
N ARG A 126 -8.17 -6.36 -9.65
CA ARG A 126 -8.35 -7.78 -9.97
C ARG A 126 -9.17 -8.51 -8.92
N PHE A 127 -8.92 -8.28 -7.63
CA PHE A 127 -9.73 -8.92 -6.58
C PHE A 127 -11.18 -8.44 -6.59
N ILE A 128 -11.43 -7.19 -6.97
CA ILE A 128 -12.79 -6.67 -7.11
C ILE A 128 -13.49 -7.35 -8.30
N VAL A 129 -12.85 -7.37 -9.47
CA VAL A 129 -13.44 -7.84 -10.74
C VAL A 129 -13.49 -9.36 -10.87
N GLU A 130 -12.48 -10.09 -10.37
CA GLU A 130 -12.33 -11.54 -10.52
C GLU A 130 -12.42 -12.26 -9.16
N PRO A 131 -13.61 -12.73 -8.72
CA PRO A 131 -13.76 -13.39 -7.42
C PRO A 131 -12.84 -14.59 -7.19
N GLN A 132 -12.55 -15.37 -8.22
CA GLN A 132 -11.65 -16.53 -8.16
C GLN A 132 -10.22 -16.14 -7.77
N SER A 133 -9.77 -14.93 -8.12
CA SER A 133 -8.42 -14.47 -7.79
C SER A 133 -8.22 -14.28 -6.28
N ARG A 134 -9.29 -14.11 -5.50
CA ARG A 134 -9.25 -13.90 -4.04
C ARG A 134 -8.71 -15.11 -3.28
N GLU A 135 -8.77 -16.30 -3.86
CA GLU A 135 -8.18 -17.51 -3.28
C GLU A 135 -6.65 -17.38 -3.11
N LEU A 136 -6.00 -16.57 -3.95
CA LEU A 136 -4.56 -16.28 -3.84
C LEU A 136 -4.19 -15.56 -2.54
N LEU A 137 -5.15 -14.92 -1.86
CA LEU A 137 -4.93 -14.29 -0.55
C LEU A 137 -4.68 -15.33 0.56
N ASN A 138 -5.00 -16.61 0.34
CA ASN A 138 -4.58 -17.70 1.22
C ASN A 138 -3.07 -18.02 1.11
N HIS A 139 -2.43 -17.55 0.03
CA HIS A 139 -1.02 -17.79 -0.27
C HIS A 139 -0.25 -16.46 -0.46
N PRO A 140 -0.24 -15.56 0.55
CA PRO A 140 0.20 -14.17 0.39
C PRO A 140 1.68 -14.04 -0.01
N GLU A 141 2.54 -14.99 0.38
CA GLU A 141 3.95 -14.98 -0.03
C GLU A 141 4.15 -15.28 -1.51
N GLU A 142 3.44 -16.27 -2.04
CA GLU A 142 3.48 -16.62 -3.46
C GLU A 142 2.91 -15.51 -4.31
N LEU A 143 1.79 -14.94 -3.86
CA LEU A 143 1.17 -13.78 -4.48
C LEU A 143 2.14 -12.59 -4.55
N LEU A 144 2.78 -12.24 -3.42
CA LEU A 144 3.72 -11.12 -3.39
C LEU A 144 4.95 -11.36 -4.30
N ARG A 145 5.43 -12.61 -4.37
CA ARG A 145 6.50 -12.99 -5.33
C ARG A 145 6.05 -12.81 -6.78
N ALA A 146 4.85 -13.24 -7.13
CA ALA A 146 4.30 -13.11 -8.49
C ALA A 146 4.17 -11.63 -8.91
N VAL A 147 3.62 -10.79 -8.03
CA VAL A 147 3.51 -9.32 -8.25
C VAL A 147 4.88 -8.68 -8.38
N THR A 148 5.83 -9.08 -7.53
CA THR A 148 7.21 -8.57 -7.62
C THR A 148 7.87 -8.93 -8.96
N ALA A 149 7.61 -10.14 -9.47
CA ALA A 149 8.14 -10.61 -10.74
C ALA A 149 7.49 -9.90 -11.94
N SER A 150 6.20 -9.59 -11.89
CA SER A 150 5.49 -8.93 -12.99
C SER A 150 5.94 -7.50 -13.23
N VAL A 151 6.42 -6.80 -12.18
CA VAL A 151 6.89 -5.41 -12.27
C VAL A 151 8.36 -5.30 -12.68
N ARG A 152 9.11 -6.41 -12.62
CA ARG A 152 10.55 -6.45 -13.00
C ARG A 152 10.79 -6.73 -14.48
N ARG A 153 9.77 -7.15 -15.22
CA ARG A 153 9.81 -7.35 -16.68
C ARG A 153 9.52 -6.02 -17.38
#